data_AF-A0A946XX57-F1
#
_entry.id   AF-A0A946XX57-F1
#
_cell.length_a   1.000
_cell.length_b   1.000
_cell.length_c   1.000
_cell.angle_alpha   90.00
_cell.angle_beta   90.00
_cell.angle_gamma   90.00
#
_symmetry.space_group_name_H-M   'P 1'
#
loop_
_entity.id
_entity.type
_entity.pdbx_description
1 polymer ?
#
loop_
_entity_poly.entity_id
_entity_poly.type
_entity_poly.pdbx_seq_one_letter_code
_entity_poly.pdbx_strand_id
1 'polypeptide(L)'
;NTGFTLTGAHGGIECAGCHTSEDFSAVGRTCNDCHRSVDVHKGRNGTRCGDCHTTTTWNSVTFNHAVVSGFRLDGGHRNLSCQACHNAANFMELQTSECSACHSRNDPHQGRFGPDCGSCHTTANWRSVNFDHAARTGFELPPGHEDLQCDQCHTESLSVALPTNCGTCHAGDDPHIGQLGDRCESCHVSTNWTAMISFAHELTRFPLIGAHEDVPCESCHASAAFHDAEIDCVSCHASDDVHSGSLGDECDSCHNPATWRAWQFNHNTHTSFPLDGAHADVRCNACHVDAALRGRTLPKDCGSCHRRDDPHAGRFGNNCEACHTTTSFSEIEGM
;
A
#
# COMPACT_ATOMS: atom_id res chain seq x y z
N ASN A 1 8.44 47.83 -61.48
CA ASN A 1 7.98 46.80 -60.53
C ASN A 1 8.13 47.36 -59.13
N THR A 2 7.05 47.88 -58.53
CA THR A 2 7.10 48.71 -57.31
C THR A 2 7.24 47.90 -56.02
N GLY A 3 7.37 46.57 -56.09
CA GLY A 3 7.57 45.70 -54.92
C GLY A 3 6.39 45.64 -53.95
N PHE A 4 5.25 46.24 -54.31
CA PHE A 4 4.00 46.24 -53.55
C PHE A 4 2.95 45.48 -54.36
N THR A 5 2.56 44.29 -53.88
CA THR A 5 1.59 43.43 -54.57
C THR A 5 0.17 43.82 -54.15
N LEU A 6 -0.65 44.26 -55.11
CA LEU A 6 -2.07 44.51 -54.89
C LEU A 6 -2.79 43.18 -54.66
N THR A 7 -3.52 43.09 -53.55
CA THR A 7 -4.28 41.89 -53.17
C THR A 7 -5.70 42.26 -52.74
N GLY A 8 -6.62 41.30 -52.83
CA GLY A 8 -8.02 41.48 -52.41
C GLY A 8 -8.70 42.62 -53.17
N ALA A 9 -9.37 43.51 -52.44
CA ALA A 9 -10.10 44.66 -52.99
C ALA A 9 -9.22 45.65 -53.79
N HIS A 10 -7.89 45.60 -53.63
CA HIS A 10 -6.98 46.45 -54.39
C HIS A 10 -6.68 45.94 -55.81
N GLY A 11 -7.04 44.69 -56.13
CA GLY A 11 -6.69 44.08 -57.42
C GLY A 11 -7.33 44.73 -58.65
N GLY A 12 -8.37 45.55 -58.47
CA GLY A 12 -9.06 46.27 -59.54
C GLY A 12 -8.95 47.80 -59.49
N ILE A 13 -8.05 48.35 -58.67
CA ILE A 13 -7.89 49.81 -58.54
C ILE A 13 -7.05 50.35 -59.70
N GLU A 14 -7.53 51.42 -60.35
CA GLU A 14 -6.79 52.13 -61.40
C GLU A 14 -5.59 52.90 -60.83
N CYS A 15 -4.57 53.15 -61.67
CA CYS A 15 -3.32 53.83 -61.26
C CYS A 15 -3.58 55.18 -60.56
N ALA A 16 -4.58 55.93 -61.04
CA ALA A 16 -4.96 57.24 -60.49
C ALA A 16 -5.52 57.15 -59.05
N GLY A 17 -5.96 55.98 -58.61
CA GLY A 17 -6.43 55.75 -57.24
C GLY A 17 -5.31 55.75 -56.19
N CYS A 18 -4.07 55.54 -56.62
CA CYS A 18 -2.89 55.56 -55.74
C CYS A 18 -1.91 56.70 -56.08
N HIS A 19 -1.87 57.14 -57.34
CA HIS A 19 -0.92 58.13 -57.83
C HIS A 19 -1.62 59.44 -58.19
N THR A 20 -1.41 60.47 -57.37
CA THR A 20 -1.94 61.82 -57.60
C THR A 20 -1.00 62.68 -58.47
N SER A 21 0.17 62.16 -58.83
CA SER A 21 1.14 62.78 -59.73
C SER A 21 1.70 61.73 -60.70
N GLU A 22 2.34 62.20 -61.78
CA GLU A 22 3.04 61.33 -62.73
C GLU A 22 4.36 60.73 -62.16
N ASP A 23 4.71 61.07 -60.92
CA ASP A 23 5.82 60.46 -60.18
C ASP A 23 5.34 59.23 -59.40
N PHE A 24 5.47 58.07 -60.05
CA PHE A 24 5.08 56.78 -59.49
C PHE A 24 6.02 56.27 -58.37
N SER A 25 7.12 56.97 -58.08
CA SER A 25 8.10 56.58 -57.06
C SER A 25 7.82 57.15 -55.67
N ALA A 26 6.98 58.20 -55.58
CA ALA A 26 6.74 58.97 -54.36
C ALA A 26 5.63 58.39 -53.43
N VAL A 27 4.92 57.35 -53.85
CA VAL A 27 3.81 56.77 -53.07
C VAL A 27 4.33 55.77 -52.04
N GLY A 28 3.96 55.98 -50.78
CA GLY A 28 4.29 55.08 -49.67
C GLY A 28 3.70 53.68 -49.84
N ARG A 29 4.37 52.68 -49.27
CA ARG A 29 4.04 51.24 -49.48
C ARG A 29 3.40 50.58 -48.27
N THR A 30 3.11 51.32 -47.22
CA THR A 30 2.41 50.81 -46.04
C THR A 30 0.92 51.16 -46.12
N CYS A 31 0.08 50.37 -45.46
CA CYS A 31 -1.37 50.64 -45.42
C CYS A 31 -1.66 52.06 -44.92
N ASN A 32 -0.90 52.53 -43.92
CA ASN A 32 -1.10 53.84 -43.31
C ASN A 32 -0.70 55.01 -44.22
N ASP A 33 0.15 54.79 -45.23
CA ASP A 33 0.51 55.87 -46.18
C ASP A 33 -0.72 56.30 -47.01
N CYS A 34 -1.68 55.40 -47.22
CA CYS A 34 -2.91 55.68 -47.96
C CYS A 34 -4.15 55.75 -47.04
N HIS A 35 -4.20 54.96 -45.97
CA HIS A 35 -5.41 54.79 -45.14
C HIS A 35 -5.36 55.52 -43.77
N ARG A 36 -4.37 56.39 -43.53
CA ARG A 36 -4.25 57.11 -42.24
C ARG A 36 -5.53 57.87 -41.82
N SER A 37 -6.26 58.45 -42.78
CA SER A 37 -7.47 59.24 -42.48
C SER A 37 -8.68 58.38 -42.09
N VAL A 38 -8.69 57.11 -42.51
CA VAL A 38 -9.78 56.16 -42.26
C VAL A 38 -9.41 55.11 -41.21
N ASP A 39 -8.22 55.21 -40.62
CA ASP A 39 -7.78 54.33 -39.54
C ASP A 39 -8.56 54.60 -38.24
N VAL A 40 -9.48 53.70 -37.94
CA VAL A 40 -10.29 53.73 -36.72
C VAL A 40 -9.45 53.57 -35.44
N HIS A 41 -8.24 53.02 -35.55
CA HIS A 41 -7.31 52.85 -34.43
C HIS A 41 -6.45 54.08 -34.15
N LYS A 42 -6.46 55.08 -35.05
CA LYS A 42 -5.69 56.33 -34.92
C LYS A 42 -4.19 56.09 -34.67
N GLY A 43 -3.61 55.09 -35.34
CA GLY A 43 -2.20 54.69 -35.23
C GLY A 43 -1.84 53.91 -33.97
N ARG A 44 -2.80 53.59 -33.09
CA ARG A 44 -2.53 52.93 -31.80
C ARG A 44 -2.06 51.48 -31.95
N ASN A 45 -2.46 50.79 -33.02
CA ASN A 45 -2.18 49.37 -33.24
C ASN A 45 -0.96 49.13 -34.17
N GLY A 46 -0.12 50.14 -34.38
CA GLY A 46 1.04 50.05 -35.28
C GLY A 46 0.68 50.13 -36.77
N THR A 47 1.62 49.76 -37.64
CA THR A 47 1.50 49.86 -39.11
C THR A 47 1.28 48.53 -39.81
N ARG A 48 1.30 47.41 -39.07
CA ARG A 48 1.15 46.05 -39.59
C ARG A 48 -0.32 45.62 -39.62
N CYS A 49 -1.14 46.35 -40.37
CA CYS A 49 -2.58 46.09 -40.44
C CYS A 49 -2.91 44.64 -40.87
N GLY A 50 -2.05 44.03 -41.70
CA GLY A 50 -2.16 42.66 -42.19
C GLY A 50 -2.08 41.56 -41.13
N ASP A 51 -1.61 41.87 -39.92
CA ASP A 51 -1.60 40.90 -38.81
C ASP A 51 -3.03 40.66 -38.27
N CYS A 52 -3.96 41.57 -38.54
CA CYS A 52 -5.35 41.54 -38.06
C CYS A 52 -6.40 41.62 -39.18
N HIS A 53 -6.11 42.34 -40.26
CA HIS A 53 -7.06 42.58 -41.34
C HIS A 53 -6.59 41.91 -42.63
N THR A 54 -7.53 41.37 -43.40
CA THR A 54 -7.24 40.90 -44.77
C THR A 54 -7.69 41.94 -45.79
N THR A 55 -7.00 42.00 -46.92
CA THR A 55 -7.37 42.89 -48.04
C THR A 55 -8.65 42.46 -48.76
N THR A 56 -9.19 41.28 -48.44
CA THR A 56 -10.44 40.74 -49.01
C THR A 56 -11.65 41.00 -48.11
N THR A 57 -11.48 40.91 -46.79
CA THR A 57 -12.56 41.08 -45.80
C THR A 57 -12.11 42.01 -44.68
N TRP A 58 -11.85 43.28 -45.01
CA TRP A 58 -11.24 44.24 -44.07
C TRP A 58 -11.99 44.39 -42.75
N ASN A 59 -13.33 44.33 -42.79
CA ASN A 59 -14.17 44.45 -41.59
C ASN A 59 -14.15 43.19 -40.70
N SER A 60 -13.59 42.08 -41.17
CA SER A 60 -13.40 40.87 -40.39
C SER A 60 -11.99 40.84 -39.85
N VAL A 61 -11.85 40.89 -38.52
CA VAL A 61 -10.55 40.76 -37.85
C VAL A 61 -10.19 39.28 -37.76
N THR A 62 -9.07 38.91 -38.35
CA THR A 62 -8.46 37.58 -38.25
C THR A 62 -7.13 37.72 -37.54
N PHE A 63 -7.12 37.53 -36.21
CA PHE A 63 -5.90 37.54 -35.41
C PHE A 63 -5.73 36.18 -34.72
N ASN A 64 -4.56 35.55 -34.89
CA ASN A 64 -4.26 34.24 -34.30
C ASN A 64 -3.14 34.37 -33.25
N HIS A 65 -3.53 34.34 -31.96
CA HIS A 65 -2.59 34.43 -30.85
C HIS A 65 -1.53 33.32 -30.89
N ALA A 66 -1.89 32.09 -31.27
CA ALA A 66 -0.95 30.98 -31.31
C ALA A 66 0.21 31.21 -32.30
N VAL A 67 -0.05 31.97 -33.37
CA VAL A 67 0.96 32.28 -34.40
C VAL A 67 1.74 33.55 -34.05
N VAL A 68 1.05 34.59 -33.57
CA VAL A 68 1.67 35.90 -33.36
C VAL A 68 2.36 36.02 -32.00
N SER A 69 1.75 35.50 -30.92
CA SER A 69 2.30 35.57 -29.57
C SER A 69 2.75 34.21 -29.02
N GLY A 70 2.40 33.10 -29.68
CA GLY A 70 2.63 31.75 -29.16
C GLY A 70 1.63 31.33 -28.07
N PHE A 71 0.81 32.26 -27.59
CA PHE A 71 -0.21 31.99 -26.57
C PHE A 71 -1.46 31.39 -27.23
N ARG A 72 -1.83 30.16 -26.88
CA ARG A 72 -3.01 29.51 -27.48
C ARG A 72 -4.26 29.80 -26.65
N LEU A 73 -5.26 30.41 -27.27
CA LEU A 73 -6.59 30.59 -26.68
C LEU A 73 -7.41 29.29 -26.81
N ASP A 74 -7.10 28.33 -25.95
CA ASP A 74 -7.74 27.02 -25.95
C ASP A 74 -8.73 26.87 -24.78
N GLY A 75 -9.61 25.87 -24.88
CA GLY A 75 -10.61 25.58 -23.85
C GLY A 75 -11.57 26.75 -23.59
N GLY A 76 -11.75 27.12 -22.31
CA GLY A 76 -12.62 28.21 -21.88
C GLY A 76 -12.24 29.59 -22.43
N HIS A 77 -11.03 29.78 -22.95
CA HIS A 77 -10.56 31.07 -23.47
C HIS A 77 -10.86 31.30 -24.96
N ARG A 78 -11.36 30.27 -25.67
CA ARG A 78 -11.47 30.28 -27.15
C ARG A 78 -12.35 31.40 -27.73
N ASN A 79 -13.41 31.79 -27.02
CA ASN A 79 -14.42 32.74 -27.51
C ASN A 79 -14.40 34.07 -26.74
N LEU A 80 -13.31 34.38 -26.05
CA LEU A 80 -13.20 35.65 -25.33
C LEU A 80 -13.00 36.81 -26.29
N SER A 81 -13.56 37.97 -25.93
CA SER A 81 -13.27 39.23 -26.62
C SER A 81 -11.87 39.73 -26.25
N CYS A 82 -11.25 40.54 -27.11
CA CYS A 82 -9.93 41.10 -26.84
C CYS A 82 -9.90 41.88 -25.51
N GLN A 83 -10.99 42.59 -25.20
CA GLN A 83 -11.15 43.40 -23.99
C GLN A 83 -11.28 42.56 -22.72
N ALA A 84 -11.53 41.25 -22.82
CA ALA A 84 -11.55 40.37 -21.66
C ALA A 84 -10.16 40.20 -21.03
N CYS A 85 -9.09 40.40 -21.83
CA CYS A 85 -7.71 40.27 -21.37
C CYS A 85 -6.94 41.60 -21.51
N HIS A 86 -7.17 42.35 -22.59
CA HIS A 86 -6.43 43.56 -22.89
C HIS A 86 -7.22 44.82 -22.48
N ASN A 87 -6.74 45.48 -21.44
CA ASN A 87 -7.34 46.73 -20.96
C ASN A 87 -6.88 47.96 -21.76
N ALA A 88 -5.72 47.87 -22.41
CA ALA A 88 -5.19 48.95 -23.22
C ALA A 88 -5.88 49.02 -24.57
N ALA A 89 -6.22 50.24 -24.99
CA ALA A 89 -6.90 50.48 -26.26
C ALA A 89 -6.06 50.11 -27.50
N ASN A 90 -4.74 49.90 -27.32
CA ASN A 90 -3.83 49.44 -28.37
C ASN A 90 -3.64 47.92 -28.40
N PHE A 91 -4.21 47.18 -27.43
CA PHE A 91 -4.08 45.73 -27.28
C PHE A 91 -2.63 45.19 -27.14
N MET A 92 -1.62 46.06 -27.01
CA MET A 92 -0.20 45.68 -26.93
C MET A 92 0.30 45.47 -25.50
N GLU A 93 -0.54 45.73 -24.49
CA GLU A 93 -0.11 45.93 -23.10
C GLU A 93 -0.43 44.76 -22.15
N LEU A 94 -0.52 43.53 -22.67
CA LEU A 94 -0.61 42.35 -21.80
C LEU A 94 0.80 41.83 -21.51
N GLN A 95 1.26 42.01 -20.28
CA GLN A 95 2.66 41.79 -19.90
C GLN A 95 3.01 40.32 -19.61
N THR A 96 2.01 39.44 -19.47
CA THR A 96 2.25 38.05 -19.08
C THR A 96 1.10 37.12 -19.48
N SER A 97 1.46 35.88 -19.82
CA SER A 97 0.56 34.74 -20.05
C SER A 97 0.41 33.84 -18.83
N GLU A 98 1.02 34.20 -17.69
CA GLU A 98 0.93 33.44 -16.44
C GLU A 98 -0.52 33.42 -15.95
N CYS A 99 -1.02 32.22 -15.62
CA CYS A 99 -2.42 32.04 -15.20
C CYS A 99 -2.75 32.90 -13.97
N SER A 100 -1.83 32.94 -13.00
CA SER A 100 -1.96 33.67 -11.75
C SER A 100 -2.08 35.19 -11.92
N ALA A 101 -1.53 35.76 -13.00
CA ALA A 101 -1.65 37.18 -13.29
C ALA A 101 -3.11 37.61 -13.52
N CYS A 102 -3.95 36.70 -14.05
CA CYS A 102 -5.37 36.94 -14.26
C CYS A 102 -6.24 36.25 -13.20
N HIS A 103 -5.86 35.06 -12.74
CA HIS A 103 -6.68 34.20 -11.89
C HIS A 103 -6.25 34.15 -10.41
N SER A 104 -5.33 35.02 -9.95
CA SER A 104 -4.90 35.06 -8.54
C SER A 104 -6.05 35.18 -7.54
N ARG A 105 -7.11 35.94 -7.86
CA ARG A 105 -8.29 36.10 -6.99
C ARG A 105 -9.22 34.89 -6.99
N ASN A 106 -9.06 34.02 -7.99
CA ASN A 106 -9.89 32.83 -8.21
C ASN A 106 -9.15 31.55 -7.86
N ASP A 107 -7.90 31.65 -7.39
CA ASP A 107 -7.08 30.51 -7.01
C ASP A 107 -7.51 29.98 -5.63
N PRO A 108 -8.17 28.81 -5.54
CA PRO A 108 -8.54 28.23 -4.26
C PRO A 108 -7.31 27.79 -3.45
N HIS A 109 -6.16 27.58 -4.10
CA HIS A 109 -4.93 27.13 -3.45
C HIS A 109 -4.14 28.27 -2.80
N GLN A 110 -4.53 29.52 -3.04
CA GLN A 110 -3.88 30.71 -2.46
C GLN A 110 -2.36 30.74 -2.74
N GLY A 111 -1.93 30.27 -3.91
CA GLY A 111 -0.52 30.22 -4.31
C GLY A 111 0.30 29.08 -3.71
N ARG A 112 -0.28 28.19 -2.89
CA ARG A 112 0.44 27.08 -2.23
C ARG A 112 1.13 26.12 -3.20
N PHE A 113 0.61 25.99 -4.43
CA PHE A 113 1.07 25.03 -5.43
C PHE A 113 1.91 25.67 -6.54
N GLY A 114 2.31 26.93 -6.38
CA GLY A 114 3.13 27.65 -7.36
C GLY A 114 2.35 28.10 -8.60
N PRO A 115 3.04 28.71 -9.59
CA PRO A 115 2.41 29.37 -10.74
C PRO A 115 2.05 28.41 -11.89
N ASP A 116 2.62 27.21 -11.94
CA ASP A 116 2.40 26.25 -13.03
C ASP A 116 1.10 25.47 -12.84
N CYS A 117 -0.03 26.16 -12.97
CA CYS A 117 -1.35 25.57 -12.86
C CYS A 117 -1.59 24.47 -13.92
N GLY A 118 -0.92 24.58 -15.07
CA GLY A 118 -1.05 23.66 -16.21
C GLY A 118 -0.44 22.28 -15.96
N SER A 119 0.38 22.12 -14.91
CA SER A 119 0.88 20.83 -14.46
C SER A 119 -0.24 19.88 -13.99
N CYS A 120 -1.37 20.44 -13.54
CA CYS A 120 -2.50 19.73 -12.95
C CYS A 120 -3.84 20.06 -13.64
N HIS A 121 -4.06 21.30 -14.05
CA HIS A 121 -5.33 21.75 -14.64
C HIS A 121 -5.25 21.86 -16.15
N THR A 122 -6.38 21.67 -16.81
CA THR A 122 -6.51 21.95 -18.25
C THR A 122 -7.44 23.13 -18.49
N THR A 123 -7.14 23.96 -19.50
CA THR A 123 -8.02 25.07 -19.88
C THR A 123 -9.37 24.62 -20.42
N ALA A 124 -9.49 23.36 -20.85
CA ALA A 124 -10.73 22.76 -21.33
C ALA A 124 -11.67 22.31 -20.20
N ASN A 125 -11.12 21.77 -19.10
CA ASN A 125 -11.87 21.35 -17.93
C ASN A 125 -11.10 21.68 -16.64
N TRP A 126 -11.22 22.92 -16.19
CA TRP A 126 -10.44 23.43 -15.05
C TRP A 126 -10.71 22.70 -13.73
N ARG A 127 -11.94 22.24 -13.52
CA ARG A 127 -12.32 21.55 -12.28
C ARG A 127 -11.78 20.12 -12.21
N SER A 128 -11.43 19.53 -13.35
CA SER A 128 -10.80 18.22 -13.40
C SER A 128 -9.30 18.38 -13.23
N VAL A 129 -8.75 17.72 -12.22
CA VAL A 129 -7.30 17.62 -12.02
C VAL A 129 -6.81 16.43 -12.84
N ASN A 130 -5.78 16.64 -13.66
CA ASN A 130 -5.07 15.61 -14.39
C ASN A 130 -3.64 15.54 -13.84
N PHE A 131 -3.51 14.90 -12.68
CA PHE A 131 -2.25 14.70 -12.00
C PHE A 131 -2.12 13.24 -11.59
N ASP A 132 -1.10 12.58 -12.12
CA ASP A 132 -0.70 11.23 -11.72
C ASP A 132 0.42 11.36 -10.70
N HIS A 133 0.11 11.06 -9.44
CA HIS A 133 1.05 11.21 -8.32
C HIS A 133 2.27 10.29 -8.50
N ALA A 134 2.06 9.04 -8.90
CA ALA A 134 3.11 8.05 -9.06
C ALA A 134 4.05 8.44 -10.21
N ALA A 135 3.50 8.82 -11.37
CA ALA A 135 4.31 9.21 -12.52
C ALA A 135 5.12 10.49 -12.29
N ARG A 136 4.62 11.41 -11.46
CA ARG A 136 5.24 12.72 -11.22
C ARG A 136 6.26 12.71 -10.08
N THR A 137 6.00 11.92 -9.04
CA THR A 137 6.81 11.93 -7.80
C THR A 137 7.60 10.64 -7.59
N GLY A 138 7.25 9.56 -8.29
CA GLY A 138 7.76 8.22 -8.02
C GLY A 138 7.12 7.54 -6.80
N PHE A 139 6.20 8.21 -6.11
CA PHE A 139 5.48 7.64 -4.97
C PHE A 139 4.07 7.24 -5.38
N GLU A 140 3.82 5.93 -5.35
CA GLU A 140 2.50 5.35 -5.52
C GLU A 140 1.74 5.44 -4.19
N LEU A 141 0.55 6.07 -4.23
CA LEU A 141 -0.28 6.19 -3.05
C LEU A 141 -0.75 4.80 -2.63
N PRO A 142 -0.56 4.39 -1.36
CA PRO A 142 -1.09 3.12 -0.89
C PRO A 142 -2.60 3.06 -1.09
N PRO A 143 -3.15 1.91 -1.51
CA PRO A 143 -4.59 1.77 -1.71
C PRO A 143 -5.41 2.24 -0.50
N GLY A 144 -6.46 3.02 -0.72
CA GLY A 144 -7.24 3.72 0.32
C GLY A 144 -6.86 5.21 0.51
N HIS A 145 -5.81 5.69 -0.16
CA HIS A 145 -5.37 7.10 -0.10
C HIS A 145 -5.65 7.88 -1.40
N GLU A 146 -6.31 7.28 -2.39
CA GLU A 146 -6.48 7.84 -3.74
C GLU A 146 -7.41 9.06 -3.78
N ASP A 147 -8.38 9.11 -2.86
CA ASP A 147 -9.38 10.18 -2.77
C ASP A 147 -8.92 11.36 -1.88
N LEU A 148 -7.71 11.29 -1.31
CA LEU A 148 -7.18 12.37 -0.48
C LEU A 148 -6.87 13.61 -1.32
N GLN A 149 -7.26 14.76 -0.81
CA GLN A 149 -6.86 16.05 -1.35
C GLN A 149 -5.38 16.30 -1.05
N CYS A 150 -4.68 16.97 -1.97
CA CYS A 150 -3.24 17.19 -1.85
C CYS A 150 -2.85 17.87 -0.54
N ASP A 151 -3.68 18.78 -0.02
CA ASP A 151 -3.41 19.54 1.21
C ASP A 151 -3.66 18.74 2.50
N GLN A 152 -4.30 17.57 2.41
CA GLN A 152 -4.40 16.63 3.54
C GLN A 152 -3.04 16.00 3.88
N CYS A 153 -2.14 15.89 2.90
CA CYS A 153 -0.77 15.44 3.12
C CYS A 153 0.23 16.62 3.04
N HIS A 154 0.13 17.44 2.00
CA HIS A 154 1.00 18.60 1.78
C HIS A 154 0.44 19.85 2.46
N THR A 155 0.58 19.89 3.79
CA THR A 155 0.12 21.01 4.62
C THR A 155 0.93 22.29 4.43
N GLU A 156 2.13 22.20 3.86
CA GLU A 156 2.96 23.35 3.49
C GLU A 156 2.97 23.59 1.97
N SER A 157 4.15 23.60 1.35
CA SER A 157 4.34 23.67 -0.10
C SER A 157 4.54 22.27 -0.68
N LEU A 158 4.10 22.03 -1.92
CA LEU A 158 4.35 20.77 -2.64
C LEU A 158 5.85 20.46 -2.84
N SER A 159 6.72 21.47 -2.71
CA SER A 159 8.17 21.29 -2.76
C SER A 159 8.74 20.64 -1.50
N VAL A 160 7.97 20.55 -0.42
CA VAL A 160 8.41 19.92 0.83
C VAL A 160 8.18 18.42 0.70
N ALA A 161 9.27 17.66 0.70
CA ALA A 161 9.21 16.21 0.69
C ALA A 161 8.62 15.71 2.02
N LEU A 162 7.61 14.85 1.93
CA LEU A 162 6.98 14.21 3.07
C LEU A 162 7.63 12.84 3.31
N PRO A 163 7.76 12.40 4.57
CA PRO A 163 8.05 11.01 4.86
C PRO A 163 6.92 10.12 4.34
N THR A 164 7.28 8.96 3.78
CA THR A 164 6.35 8.04 3.12
C THR A 164 6.04 6.79 3.94
N ASN A 165 6.62 6.67 5.14
CA ASN A 165 6.32 5.57 6.04
C ASN A 165 4.94 5.79 6.70
N CYS A 166 4.21 4.69 6.92
CA CYS A 166 2.85 4.73 7.45
C CYS A 166 2.81 5.41 8.82
N GLY A 167 3.79 5.07 9.69
CA GLY A 167 3.88 5.57 11.05
C GLY A 167 4.03 7.09 11.17
N THR A 168 4.58 7.80 10.17
CA THR A 168 4.69 9.26 10.23
C THR A 168 3.31 9.92 10.29
N CYS A 169 2.33 9.36 9.58
CA CYS A 169 0.97 9.88 9.58
C CYS A 169 0.10 9.16 10.63
N HIS A 170 0.31 7.86 10.83
CA HIS A 170 -0.51 6.98 11.66
C HIS A 170 0.09 6.65 13.03
N ALA A 171 1.09 7.40 13.52
CA ALA A 171 1.70 7.15 14.84
C ALA A 171 0.67 7.12 15.98
N GLY A 172 -0.38 7.93 15.89
CA GLY A 172 -1.46 7.96 16.88
C GLY A 172 -2.46 6.81 16.76
N ASP A 173 -2.47 6.12 15.63
CA ASP A 173 -3.37 5.01 15.33
C ASP A 173 -2.73 3.64 15.61
N ASP A 174 -1.41 3.59 15.83
CA ASP A 174 -0.65 2.35 16.02
C ASP A 174 -0.90 1.72 17.40
N PRO A 175 -1.66 0.62 17.50
CA PRO A 175 -1.87 -0.08 18.78
C PRO A 175 -0.62 -0.84 19.24
N HIS A 176 0.36 -1.05 18.35
CA HIS A 176 1.62 -1.74 18.63
C HIS A 176 2.67 -0.83 19.25
N ILE A 177 2.37 0.47 19.42
CA ILE A 177 3.22 1.46 20.08
C ILE A 177 4.67 1.47 19.56
N GLY A 178 4.84 1.22 18.26
CA GLY A 178 6.12 1.19 17.57
C GLY A 178 6.96 -0.08 17.77
N GLN A 179 6.44 -1.11 18.45
CA GLN A 179 7.22 -2.32 18.77
C GLN A 179 7.45 -3.26 17.58
N LEU A 180 6.62 -3.16 16.53
CA LEU A 180 6.73 -3.99 15.32
C LEU A 180 7.49 -3.30 14.16
N GLY A 181 7.99 -2.08 14.39
CA GLY A 181 8.66 -1.27 13.37
C GLY A 181 7.69 -0.69 12.32
N ASP A 182 8.25 -0.17 11.23
CA ASP A 182 7.53 0.70 10.29
C ASP A 182 6.90 -0.04 9.08
N ARG A 183 7.06 -1.36 8.99
CA ARG A 183 6.57 -2.18 7.86
C ARG A 183 5.16 -2.70 8.13
N CYS A 184 4.22 -1.79 8.33
CA CYS A 184 2.84 -2.13 8.68
C CYS A 184 2.18 -3.03 7.61
N GLU A 185 2.55 -2.85 6.35
CA GLU A 185 2.08 -3.62 5.20
C GLU A 185 2.53 -5.10 5.20
N SER A 186 3.46 -5.47 6.06
CA SER A 186 3.81 -6.88 6.27
C SER A 186 2.70 -7.69 6.94
N CYS A 187 1.80 -7.00 7.65
CA CYS A 187 0.67 -7.59 8.35
C CYS A 187 -0.67 -7.01 7.88
N HIS A 188 -0.75 -5.71 7.65
CA HIS A 188 -2.02 -5.02 7.37
C HIS A 188 -2.20 -4.71 5.88
N VAL A 189 -3.43 -4.85 5.41
CA VAL A 189 -3.83 -4.38 4.08
C VAL A 189 -4.44 -2.99 4.20
N SER A 190 -3.91 -1.99 3.48
CA SER A 190 -4.32 -0.59 3.62
C SER A 190 -5.80 -0.33 3.31
N THR A 191 -6.42 -1.14 2.44
CA THR A 191 -7.86 -1.05 2.13
C THR A 191 -8.76 -1.74 3.15
N ASN A 192 -8.20 -2.58 4.03
CA ASN A 192 -8.97 -3.34 5.00
C ASN A 192 -8.14 -3.64 6.27
N TRP A 193 -7.72 -2.55 6.93
CA TRP A 193 -6.69 -2.56 7.98
C TRP A 193 -6.95 -3.54 9.12
N THR A 194 -8.20 -3.67 9.56
CA THR A 194 -8.57 -4.46 10.73
C THR A 194 -9.15 -5.84 10.40
N ALA A 195 -9.73 -6.03 9.20
CA ALA A 195 -10.37 -7.30 8.85
C ALA A 195 -9.47 -8.24 8.04
N MET A 196 -8.37 -7.75 7.47
CA MET A 196 -7.38 -8.58 6.80
C MET A 196 -5.99 -8.31 7.39
N ILE A 197 -5.58 -9.23 8.26
CA ILE A 197 -4.23 -9.30 8.78
C ILE A 197 -3.58 -10.54 8.18
N SER A 198 -2.54 -10.36 7.37
CA SER A 198 -1.78 -11.46 6.79
C SER A 198 -0.45 -11.60 7.54
N PHE A 199 -0.35 -12.59 8.42
CA PHE A 199 0.93 -12.93 9.05
C PHE A 199 1.21 -14.43 8.92
N ALA A 200 2.42 -14.72 8.48
CA ALA A 200 2.89 -16.07 8.20
C ALA A 200 3.53 -16.71 9.44
N HIS A 201 2.74 -17.40 10.26
CA HIS A 201 3.25 -18.09 11.45
C HIS A 201 4.21 -19.24 11.13
N GLU A 202 4.14 -19.83 9.93
CA GLU A 202 4.99 -20.93 9.48
C GLU A 202 6.48 -20.56 9.39
N LEU A 203 6.79 -19.26 9.37
CA LEU A 203 8.16 -18.74 9.36
C LEU A 203 8.69 -18.40 10.75
N THR A 204 7.88 -18.63 11.79
CA THR A 204 8.22 -18.32 13.18
C THR A 204 8.69 -19.57 13.94
N ARG A 205 9.04 -19.40 15.22
CA ARG A 205 9.39 -20.49 16.12
C ARG A 205 8.18 -21.33 16.55
N PHE A 206 6.97 -20.88 16.26
CA PHE A 206 5.73 -21.59 16.57
C PHE A 206 4.79 -21.56 15.36
N PRO A 207 5.00 -22.47 14.38
CA PRO A 207 4.07 -22.67 13.28
C PRO A 207 2.70 -23.10 13.82
N LEU A 208 1.65 -22.39 13.43
CA LEU A 208 0.28 -22.80 13.72
C LEU A 208 -0.04 -24.02 12.85
N ILE A 209 -0.25 -25.17 13.50
CA ILE A 209 -0.56 -26.45 12.84
C ILE A 209 -1.74 -27.14 13.52
N GLY A 210 -2.54 -27.83 12.71
CA GLY A 210 -3.67 -28.60 13.22
C GLY A 210 -4.73 -27.68 13.83
N ALA A 211 -5.15 -27.94 15.07
CA ALA A 211 -6.22 -27.17 15.69
C ALA A 211 -5.82 -25.71 16.01
N HIS A 212 -4.52 -25.39 15.98
CA HIS A 212 -4.03 -24.04 16.24
C HIS A 212 -4.09 -23.12 15.00
N GLU A 213 -4.42 -23.63 13.82
CA GLU A 213 -4.53 -22.80 12.60
C GLU A 213 -5.71 -21.81 12.67
N ASP A 214 -6.74 -22.14 13.44
CA ASP A 214 -7.99 -21.37 13.52
C ASP A 214 -8.12 -20.55 14.82
N VAL A 215 -7.09 -20.51 15.68
CA VAL A 215 -7.16 -19.72 16.93
C VAL A 215 -6.91 -18.23 16.65
N PRO A 216 -7.69 -17.33 17.26
CA PRO A 216 -7.50 -15.90 17.06
C PRO A 216 -6.26 -15.41 17.82
N CYS A 217 -5.60 -14.37 17.30
CA CYS A 217 -4.29 -13.93 17.78
C CYS A 217 -4.26 -13.63 19.29
N GLU A 218 -5.33 -13.03 19.83
CA GLU A 218 -5.47 -12.66 21.23
C GLU A 218 -5.53 -13.86 22.19
N SER A 219 -5.78 -15.07 21.68
CA SER A 219 -5.73 -16.29 22.49
C SER A 219 -4.30 -16.66 22.89
N CYS A 220 -3.30 -16.25 22.10
CA CYS A 220 -1.88 -16.49 22.36
C CYS A 220 -1.17 -15.21 22.79
N HIS A 221 -1.53 -14.07 22.20
CA HIS A 221 -0.87 -12.79 22.42
C HIS A 221 -1.68 -11.90 23.35
N ALA A 222 -1.23 -11.80 24.60
CA ALA A 222 -1.86 -10.97 25.63
C ALA A 222 -1.72 -9.45 25.35
N SER A 223 -0.80 -9.06 24.48
CA SER A 223 -0.55 -7.68 24.12
C SER A 223 -0.35 -7.53 22.61
N ALA A 224 -0.61 -6.33 22.11
CA ALA A 224 -0.34 -5.95 20.72
C ALA A 224 1.16 -5.88 20.37
N ALA A 225 2.05 -6.23 21.30
CA ALA A 225 3.48 -6.36 21.07
C ALA A 225 3.83 -7.61 20.25
N PHE A 226 2.99 -8.65 20.33
CA PHE A 226 3.12 -9.95 19.67
C PHE A 226 4.44 -10.73 19.89
N HIS A 227 5.39 -10.23 20.69
CA HIS A 227 6.68 -10.91 20.95
C HIS A 227 6.73 -11.76 22.22
N ASP A 228 5.76 -11.61 23.14
CA ASP A 228 5.80 -12.18 24.49
C ASP A 228 5.00 -13.49 24.66
N ALA A 229 4.43 -14.03 23.58
CA ALA A 229 3.63 -15.23 23.70
C ALA A 229 4.53 -16.42 24.07
N GLU A 230 4.18 -17.08 25.18
CA GLU A 230 4.75 -18.36 25.56
C GLU A 230 4.31 -19.43 24.56
N ILE A 231 5.21 -20.35 24.21
CA ILE A 231 4.99 -21.35 23.16
C ILE A 231 5.00 -22.79 23.68
N ASP A 232 5.32 -22.97 24.96
CA ASP A 232 5.29 -24.28 25.60
C ASP A 232 3.85 -24.74 25.83
N CYS A 233 3.58 -26.02 25.59
CA CYS A 233 2.23 -26.59 25.68
C CYS A 233 1.56 -26.29 27.02
N VAL A 234 2.31 -26.44 28.12
CA VAL A 234 1.82 -26.25 29.49
C VAL A 234 1.44 -24.79 29.78
N SER A 235 2.07 -23.81 29.12
CA SER A 235 1.78 -22.39 29.35
C SER A 235 0.35 -22.02 28.95
N CYS A 236 -0.25 -22.74 28.00
CA CYS A 236 -1.65 -22.57 27.59
C CYS A 236 -2.56 -23.69 28.12
N HIS A 237 -2.08 -24.93 28.15
CA HIS A 237 -2.89 -26.11 28.42
C HIS A 237 -2.69 -26.71 29.82
N ALA A 238 -2.11 -25.98 30.77
CA ALA A 238 -1.98 -26.43 32.16
C ALA A 238 -3.32 -26.89 32.78
N SER A 239 -4.43 -26.22 32.43
CA SER A 239 -5.77 -26.59 32.92
C SER A 239 -6.38 -27.79 32.19
N ASP A 240 -5.87 -28.13 31.01
CA ASP A 240 -6.33 -29.28 30.22
C ASP A 240 -5.56 -30.56 30.56
N ASP A 241 -4.47 -30.45 31.32
CA ASP A 241 -3.64 -31.59 31.67
C ASP A 241 -4.32 -32.54 32.68
N VAL A 242 -4.90 -33.60 32.13
CA VAL A 242 -5.50 -34.71 32.88
C VAL A 242 -4.48 -35.53 33.68
N HIS A 243 -3.17 -35.37 33.41
CA HIS A 243 -2.10 -36.05 34.12
C HIS A 243 -1.61 -35.29 35.35
N SER A 244 -2.08 -34.05 35.56
CA SER A 244 -1.74 -33.23 36.73
C SER A 244 -0.24 -33.05 36.92
N GLY A 245 0.49 -32.77 35.84
CA GLY A 245 1.94 -32.55 35.77
C GLY A 245 2.78 -33.81 35.95
N SER A 246 2.17 -34.99 36.05
CA SER A 246 2.90 -36.19 36.43
C SER A 246 3.73 -36.84 35.32
N LEU A 247 3.56 -36.40 34.07
CA LEU A 247 4.31 -36.91 32.91
C LEU A 247 5.33 -35.90 32.35
N GLY A 248 5.55 -34.77 33.05
CA GLY A 248 6.38 -33.67 32.55
C GLY A 248 5.65 -32.80 31.53
N ASP A 249 6.40 -31.85 30.94
CA ASP A 249 5.86 -30.79 30.09
C ASP A 249 6.01 -31.08 28.58
N GLU A 250 6.68 -32.18 28.22
CA GLU A 250 6.90 -32.64 26.83
C GLU A 250 5.64 -33.33 26.27
N CYS A 251 4.54 -32.59 26.21
CA CYS A 251 3.23 -33.10 25.79
C CYS A 251 3.24 -33.69 24.37
N ASP A 252 4.06 -33.13 23.48
CA ASP A 252 4.22 -33.51 22.07
C ASP A 252 4.90 -34.88 21.86
N SER A 253 5.53 -35.42 22.91
CA SER A 253 6.03 -36.80 22.91
C SER A 253 4.91 -37.84 22.79
N CYS A 254 3.69 -37.48 23.21
CA CYS A 254 2.55 -38.37 23.24
C CYS A 254 1.36 -37.81 22.46
N HIS A 255 1.12 -36.50 22.51
CA HIS A 255 -0.05 -35.83 21.96
C HIS A 255 0.28 -35.09 20.65
N ASN A 256 -0.74 -34.94 19.80
CA ASN A 256 -0.60 -34.25 18.52
C ASN A 256 -1.38 -32.92 18.53
N PRO A 257 -0.81 -31.81 17.98
CA PRO A 257 -1.48 -30.50 17.92
C PRO A 257 -2.81 -30.48 17.14
N ALA A 258 -3.08 -31.47 16.29
CA ALA A 258 -4.39 -31.62 15.63
C ALA A 258 -5.47 -32.10 16.61
N THR A 259 -5.12 -32.95 17.59
CA THR A 259 -6.04 -33.40 18.64
C THR A 259 -5.32 -34.14 19.76
N TRP A 260 -5.63 -33.79 21.00
CA TRP A 260 -5.16 -34.48 22.21
C TRP A 260 -5.44 -35.99 22.21
N ARG A 261 -6.49 -36.43 21.51
CA ARG A 261 -6.92 -37.84 21.47
C ARG A 261 -6.12 -38.69 20.50
N ALA A 262 -5.41 -38.09 19.55
CA ALA A 262 -4.51 -38.79 18.64
C ALA A 262 -3.16 -39.01 19.34
N TRP A 263 -3.19 -39.77 20.43
CA TRP A 263 -1.97 -40.11 21.16
C TRP A 263 -1.16 -41.15 20.36
N GLN A 264 0.17 -41.16 20.50
CA GLN A 264 1.04 -42.13 19.80
C GLN A 264 2.01 -42.87 20.75
N PHE A 265 1.64 -43.01 22.03
CA PHE A 265 2.47 -43.72 22.98
C PHE A 265 2.32 -45.24 22.87
N ASN A 266 3.45 -45.91 22.66
CA ASN A 266 3.56 -47.37 22.76
C ASN A 266 4.65 -47.73 23.77
N HIS A 267 4.27 -48.30 24.91
CA HIS A 267 5.18 -48.61 26.00
C HIS A 267 6.33 -49.55 25.59
N ASN A 268 6.08 -50.47 24.66
CA ASN A 268 7.04 -51.51 24.26
C ASN A 268 8.14 -50.97 23.36
N THR A 269 7.87 -49.88 22.63
CA THR A 269 8.84 -49.23 21.75
C THR A 269 9.48 -48.01 22.38
N HIS A 270 8.77 -47.33 23.29
CA HIS A 270 9.23 -46.10 23.93
C HIS A 270 9.87 -46.32 25.30
N THR A 271 9.79 -47.53 25.86
CA THR A 271 10.48 -47.87 27.11
C THR A 271 11.32 -49.13 26.94
N SER A 272 12.25 -49.32 27.86
CA SER A 272 13.06 -50.55 27.92
C SER A 272 12.40 -51.65 28.77
N PHE A 273 11.08 -51.62 28.94
CA PHE A 273 10.31 -52.66 29.63
C PHE A 273 9.05 -52.99 28.82
N PRO A 274 9.10 -54.01 27.95
CA PRO A 274 7.94 -54.41 27.17
C PRO A 274 6.87 -55.03 28.07
N LEU A 275 5.64 -54.60 27.88
CA LEU A 275 4.43 -55.19 28.42
C LEU A 275 3.96 -56.29 27.46
N ASP A 276 4.08 -57.53 27.90
CA ASP A 276 3.67 -58.73 27.16
C ASP A 276 2.94 -59.73 28.07
N GLY A 277 2.44 -60.81 27.48
CA GLY A 277 1.66 -61.83 28.20
C GLY A 277 0.46 -61.21 28.93
N ALA A 278 0.30 -61.56 30.21
CA ALA A 278 -0.77 -61.03 31.06
C ALA A 278 -0.62 -59.54 31.41
N HIS A 279 0.54 -58.93 31.14
CA HIS A 279 0.79 -57.50 31.40
C HIS A 279 0.46 -56.60 30.20
N ALA A 280 0.12 -57.16 29.03
CA ALA A 280 -0.08 -56.39 27.80
C ALA A 280 -1.15 -55.28 27.92
N ASP A 281 -2.21 -55.52 28.71
CA ASP A 281 -3.34 -54.60 28.88
C ASP A 281 -3.32 -53.86 30.24
N VAL A 282 -2.19 -53.90 30.96
CA VAL A 282 -2.09 -53.25 32.27
C VAL A 282 -2.20 -51.72 32.14
N ARG A 283 -2.97 -51.09 33.03
CA ARG A 283 -3.05 -49.63 33.09
C ARG A 283 -1.77 -49.05 33.72
N CYS A 284 -1.34 -47.89 33.24
CA CYS A 284 -0.12 -47.21 33.71
C CYS A 284 -0.06 -47.08 35.23
N ASN A 285 -1.20 -46.78 35.87
CA ASN A 285 -1.30 -46.58 37.32
C ASN A 285 -1.15 -47.86 38.16
N ALA A 286 -1.14 -49.05 37.55
CA ALA A 286 -0.85 -50.30 38.26
C ALA A 286 0.63 -50.37 38.67
N CYS A 287 1.53 -49.82 37.85
CA CYS A 287 2.97 -49.77 38.12
C CYS A 287 3.41 -48.39 38.60
N HIS A 288 2.87 -47.31 38.01
CA HIS A 288 3.17 -45.93 38.38
C HIS A 288 2.23 -45.41 39.47
N VAL A 289 2.25 -46.08 40.62
CA VAL A 289 1.37 -45.83 41.77
C VAL A 289 1.70 -44.52 42.50
N ASP A 290 2.96 -44.11 42.50
CA ASP A 290 3.42 -42.86 43.11
C ASP A 290 3.68 -41.81 42.02
N ALA A 291 3.16 -40.60 42.23
CA ALA A 291 3.42 -39.46 41.36
C ALA A 291 4.92 -39.15 41.27
N ALA A 292 5.69 -39.39 42.34
CA ALA A 292 7.15 -39.20 42.38
C ALA A 292 7.96 -40.28 41.65
N LEU A 293 7.32 -41.36 41.20
CA LEU A 293 7.93 -42.45 40.41
C LEU A 293 7.58 -42.34 38.91
N ARG A 294 6.65 -41.45 38.52
CA ARG A 294 6.35 -41.19 37.12
C ARG A 294 7.51 -40.40 36.51
N GLY A 295 8.06 -40.90 35.39
CA GLY A 295 9.30 -40.40 34.78
C GLY A 295 10.60 -40.97 35.36
N ARG A 296 10.55 -41.86 36.37
CA ARG A 296 11.73 -42.58 36.89
C ARG A 296 11.70 -44.06 36.49
N THR A 297 12.88 -44.63 36.28
CA THR A 297 13.03 -46.07 36.01
C THR A 297 12.56 -46.88 37.22
N LEU A 298 11.44 -47.57 37.07
CA LEU A 298 10.97 -48.56 38.05
C LEU A 298 11.86 -49.82 38.00
N PRO A 299 11.99 -50.56 39.11
CA PRO A 299 12.52 -51.92 39.08
C PRO A 299 11.73 -52.78 38.09
N LYS A 300 12.44 -53.55 37.27
CA LYS A 300 11.86 -54.36 36.18
C LYS A 300 11.77 -55.84 36.52
N ASP A 301 12.38 -56.25 37.63
CA ASP A 301 12.40 -57.64 38.06
C ASP A 301 11.06 -58.05 38.69
N CYS A 302 10.63 -59.27 38.41
CA CYS A 302 9.31 -59.78 38.81
C CYS A 302 9.08 -59.66 40.31
N GLY A 303 10.09 -60.01 41.11
CA GLY A 303 10.03 -60.01 42.57
C GLY A 303 9.95 -58.62 43.20
N SER A 304 10.23 -57.54 42.47
CA SER A 304 10.01 -56.17 42.97
C SER A 304 8.52 -55.77 42.95
N CYS A 305 7.72 -56.36 42.06
CA CYS A 305 6.28 -56.12 41.96
C CYS A 305 5.46 -57.22 42.65
N HIS A 306 5.81 -58.50 42.41
CA HIS A 306 5.05 -59.67 42.83
C HIS A 306 5.53 -60.31 44.13
N ARG A 307 6.30 -59.59 44.97
CA ARG A 307 6.82 -60.14 46.23
C ARG A 307 5.73 -60.69 47.17
N ARG A 308 4.55 -60.08 47.12
CA ARG A 308 3.39 -60.50 47.93
C ARG A 308 2.67 -61.71 47.34
N ASP A 309 2.86 -61.95 46.05
CA ASP A 309 2.23 -63.03 45.29
C ASP A 309 3.14 -64.27 45.23
N ASP A 310 4.44 -64.14 45.57
CA ASP A 310 5.42 -65.22 45.51
C ASP A 310 5.14 -66.33 46.55
N PRO A 311 4.69 -67.54 46.13
CA PRO A 311 4.45 -68.64 47.04
C PRO A 311 5.74 -69.25 47.62
N HIS A 312 6.90 -68.91 47.06
CA HIS A 312 8.20 -69.38 47.51
C HIS A 312 8.80 -68.52 48.61
N ALA A 313 8.12 -67.43 49.01
CA ALA A 313 8.55 -66.50 50.05
C ALA A 313 9.99 -65.95 49.83
N GLY A 314 10.35 -65.65 48.59
CA GLY A 314 11.63 -65.06 48.19
C GLY A 314 12.80 -66.04 48.11
N ARG A 315 12.56 -67.34 48.26
CA ARG A 315 13.63 -68.36 48.33
C ARG A 315 14.50 -68.46 47.08
N PHE A 316 13.97 -68.08 45.92
CA PHE A 316 14.68 -68.15 44.63
C PHE A 316 15.11 -66.77 44.09
N GLY A 317 15.03 -65.72 44.92
CA GLY A 317 15.33 -64.35 44.49
C GLY A 317 14.21 -63.76 43.62
N ASN A 318 14.55 -62.75 42.81
CA ASN A 318 13.58 -61.99 42.01
C ASN A 318 13.55 -62.38 40.51
N ASN A 319 14.43 -63.27 40.05
CA ASN A 319 14.51 -63.75 38.66
C ASN A 319 13.49 -64.88 38.45
N CYS A 320 12.21 -64.52 38.44
CA CYS A 320 11.12 -65.48 38.28
C CYS A 320 11.02 -65.97 36.83
N GLU A 321 11.51 -65.17 35.87
CA GLU A 321 11.55 -65.47 34.44
C GLU A 321 12.48 -66.63 34.08
N ALA A 322 13.33 -67.08 35.01
CA ALA A 322 14.11 -68.31 34.84
C ALA A 322 13.25 -69.59 34.83
N CYS A 323 12.01 -69.53 35.32
CA CYS A 323 11.10 -70.69 35.38
C CYS A 323 9.66 -70.37 34.96
N HIS A 324 9.22 -69.12 35.10
CA HIS A 324 7.85 -68.69 34.81
C HIS A 324 7.80 -67.77 33.59
N THR A 325 6.68 -67.77 32.89
CA THR A 325 6.44 -66.87 31.75
C THR A 325 5.60 -65.66 32.15
N THR A 326 5.62 -64.62 31.33
CA THR A 326 4.76 -63.43 31.52
C THR A 326 3.29 -63.71 31.20
N THR A 327 2.96 -64.86 30.59
CA THR A 327 1.58 -65.29 30.31
C THR A 327 0.92 -65.87 31.55
N SER A 328 1.62 -66.70 32.32
CA SER A 328 1.09 -67.36 33.52
C SER A 328 2.20 -67.87 34.43
N PHE A 329 2.12 -67.55 35.72
CA PHE A 329 2.99 -68.15 36.75
C PHE A 329 2.70 -69.63 37.00
N SER A 330 1.57 -70.16 36.52
CA SER A 330 1.25 -71.59 36.63
C SER A 330 1.89 -72.43 35.52
N GLU A 331 2.35 -71.78 34.45
CA GLU A 331 3.07 -72.42 33.35
C GLU A 331 4.57 -72.31 33.61
N ILE A 332 5.25 -73.47 33.66
CA ILE A 332 6.69 -73.56 33.92
C ILE A 332 7.40 -73.89 32.61
N GLU A 333 8.38 -73.08 32.23
CA GLU A 333 9.20 -73.36 31.04
C GLU A 333 10.07 -74.61 31.26
N GLY A 334 9.92 -75.61 30.36
CA GLY A 334 10.74 -76.81 30.36
C GLY A 334 10.13 -78.04 31.07
N MET A 335 8.83 -78.07 31.34
CA MET A 335 8.08 -79.25 31.81
C MET A 335 6.95 -79.64 30.85
#